data_AF-A0A822CBH7-F1
#
_entry.id   AF-A0A822CBH7-F1
#
_cell.length_a   1.000
_cell.length_b   1.000
_cell.length_c   1.000
_cell.angle_alpha   90.00
_cell.angle_beta   90.00
_cell.angle_gamma   90.00
#
_symmetry.space_group_name_H-M   'P 1'
#
loop_
_entity.id
_entity.type
_entity.pdbx_description
1 polymer ?
#
loop_
_entity_poly.entity_id
_entity_poly.type
_entity_poly.pdbx_seq_one_letter_code
_entity_poly.pdbx_strand_id
1 'polypeptide(L)'
;DYVGAPWDPAWFGPSKDLVGNGGFSLRSRSKILALLALIPYDSKIPEDVWYAQNLRRVNGSVAPVNIAKTFSVESVYYERPLGVHRFPLKCSIREKLFETCPESMMIMPEKCT
;
A
#
# COMPACT_ATOMS: atom_id res chain seq x y z
N ASP A 1 3.33 -10.88 6.65
CA ASP A 1 4.45 -10.15 7.31
C ASP A 1 4.61 -8.72 6.85
N TYR A 2 4.16 -8.41 5.64
CA TYR A 2 4.05 -7.06 5.12
C TYR A 2 2.62 -6.83 4.67
N VAL A 3 1.98 -5.76 5.12
CA VAL A 3 0.72 -5.25 4.53
C VAL A 3 0.83 -3.73 4.39
N GLY A 4 0.30 -3.19 3.29
CA GLY A 4 0.18 -1.77 3.06
C GLY A 4 -0.82 -1.53 1.92
N ALA A 5 -0.67 -0.45 1.16
CA ALA A 5 -1.62 -0.12 0.11
C ALA A 5 -1.43 -1.00 -1.15
N PRO A 6 -2.53 -1.42 -1.79
CA PRO A 6 -2.50 -2.12 -3.07
C PRO A 6 -2.20 -1.16 -4.23
N TRP A 7 -1.44 -1.69 -5.18
CA TRP A 7 -1.04 -1.03 -6.40
C TRP A 7 -1.74 -1.64 -7.61
N ASP A 8 -2.39 -0.81 -8.41
CA ASP A 8 -3.04 -1.24 -9.64
C ASP A 8 -1.99 -1.68 -10.68
N PRO A 9 -1.99 -2.94 -11.12
CA PRO A 9 -1.02 -3.43 -12.09
C PRO A 9 -1.04 -2.68 -13.43
N ALA A 10 -2.12 -1.96 -13.77
CA ALA A 10 -2.15 -1.07 -14.93
C ALA A 10 -1.17 0.11 -14.82
N TRP A 11 -0.83 0.52 -13.60
CA TRP A 11 0.03 1.67 -13.31
C TRP A 11 1.44 1.23 -12.89
N PHE A 12 1.53 0.12 -12.18
CA PHE A 12 2.77 -0.37 -11.57
C PHE A 12 3.37 -1.60 -12.28
N GLY A 13 2.74 -2.04 -13.38
CA GLY A 13 3.16 -3.18 -14.19
C GLY A 13 2.76 -4.54 -13.59
N PRO A 14 3.00 -5.65 -14.33
CA PRO A 14 2.59 -7.00 -13.92
C PRO A 14 3.47 -7.61 -12.81
N SER A 15 4.07 -6.78 -11.96
CA SER A 15 4.83 -7.20 -10.79
C SER A 15 4.00 -8.14 -9.91
N LYS A 16 4.66 -9.13 -9.27
CA LYS A 16 3.99 -9.97 -8.26
C LYS A 16 3.74 -9.21 -6.95
N ASP A 17 4.49 -8.14 -6.74
CA ASP A 17 4.51 -7.35 -5.52
C ASP A 17 3.71 -6.08 -5.77
N LEU A 18 2.37 -6.23 -5.76
CA LEU A 18 1.39 -5.17 -5.99
C LEU A 18 0.89 -4.56 -4.66
N VAL A 19 1.74 -4.59 -3.63
CA VAL A 19 1.46 -4.02 -2.32
C VAL A 19 2.74 -3.34 -1.84
N GLY A 20 2.63 -2.07 -1.51
CA GLY A 20 3.72 -1.30 -0.94
C GLY A 20 3.29 -0.48 0.24
N ASN A 21 4.01 0.59 0.56
CA ASN A 21 3.72 1.36 1.75
C ASN A 21 2.38 2.08 1.59
N GLY A 22 2.25 2.89 0.54
CA GLY A 22 1.14 3.83 0.39
C GLY A 22 0.89 4.53 1.72
N GLY A 23 1.95 5.08 2.33
CA GLY A 23 2.01 5.85 3.59
C GLY A 23 1.30 5.29 4.82
N PHE A 24 0.83 4.06 4.76
CA PHE A 24 0.42 3.29 5.92
C PHE A 24 0.70 1.81 5.63
N SER A 25 1.69 1.26 6.33
CA SER A 25 2.04 -0.16 6.24
C SER A 25 2.46 -0.72 7.59
N LEU A 26 2.21 -2.01 7.79
CA LEU A 26 2.68 -2.79 8.93
C LEU A 26 3.62 -3.88 8.46
N ARG A 27 4.71 -4.06 9.22
CA ARG A 27 5.81 -4.94 8.85
C ARG A 27 6.35 -5.70 10.06
N SER A 28 6.53 -7.01 9.90
CA SER A 28 7.14 -7.85 10.92
C SER A 28 8.61 -7.44 11.14
N ARG A 29 8.91 -6.78 12.27
CA ARG A 29 10.28 -6.34 12.61
C ARG A 29 11.31 -7.46 12.49
N SER A 30 11.00 -8.66 12.97
CA SER A 30 11.90 -9.82 12.89
C SER A 30 12.26 -10.20 11.45
N LYS A 31 11.29 -10.14 10.52
CA LYS A 31 11.52 -10.42 9.09
C LYS A 31 12.36 -9.33 8.43
N ILE A 32 12.09 -8.07 8.74
CA ILE A 32 12.85 -6.94 8.22
C ILE A 32 14.33 -7.04 8.63
N LEU A 33 14.60 -7.29 9.91
CA LEU A 33 15.96 -7.46 10.41
C LEU A 33 16.67 -8.68 9.81
N ALA A 34 15.98 -9.83 9.72
CA ALA A 34 16.53 -11.02 9.08
C ALA A 34 16.89 -10.78 7.62
N LEU A 35 16.08 -10.00 6.90
CA LEU A 35 16.34 -9.70 5.49
C LEU A 35 17.54 -8.77 5.31
N LEU A 36 17.64 -7.71 6.13
CA LEU A 36 18.77 -6.78 6.13
C LEU A 36 20.10 -7.46 6.51
N ALA A 37 20.05 -8.49 7.36
CA ALA A 37 21.22 -9.30 7.69
C ALA A 37 21.64 -10.24 6.53
N LEU A 38 20.69 -10.65 5.67
CA LEU A 38 20.92 -11.56 4.55
C LEU A 38 21.40 -10.83 3.30
N ILE A 39 20.82 -9.68 2.99
CA ILE A 39 21.15 -8.89 1.80
C ILE A 39 21.16 -7.39 2.12
N PRO A 40 22.15 -6.63 1.60
CA PRO A 40 22.15 -5.18 1.76
C PRO A 40 20.99 -4.55 0.99
N TYR A 41 20.40 -3.51 1.57
CA TYR A 41 19.38 -2.70 0.90
C TYR A 41 19.97 -1.99 -0.32
N ASP A 42 19.29 -2.10 -1.46
CA ASP A 42 19.63 -1.35 -2.68
C ASP A 42 18.91 0.01 -2.65
N SER A 43 19.64 1.06 -2.29
CA SER A 43 19.10 2.42 -2.17
C SER A 43 18.63 3.05 -3.47
N LYS A 44 18.85 2.40 -4.62
CA LYS A 44 18.30 2.82 -5.92
C LYS A 44 16.83 2.48 -6.09
N ILE A 45 16.29 1.56 -5.28
CA ILE A 45 14.91 1.11 -5.32
C ILE A 45 14.18 1.70 -4.11
N PRO A 46 12.92 2.19 -4.25
CA PRO A 46 12.12 2.59 -3.10
C PRO A 46 12.08 1.48 -2.03
N GLU A 47 12.21 1.91 -0.78
CA GLU A 47 12.38 1.03 0.37
C GLU A 47 11.28 -0.03 0.47
N ASP A 48 10.04 0.38 0.28
CA ASP A 48 8.86 -0.46 0.39
C ASP A 48 8.76 -1.50 -0.73
N VAL A 49 9.08 -1.10 -1.97
CA VAL A 49 9.22 -1.97 -3.12
C VAL A 49 10.31 -3.01 -2.87
N TRP A 50 11.48 -2.58 -2.38
CA TRP A 50 12.60 -3.47 -2.12
C TRP A 50 12.22 -4.53 -1.07
N TYR A 51 11.55 -4.13 0.02
CA TYR A 51 11.08 -5.07 1.03
C TYR A 51 10.05 -6.06 0.48
N ALA A 52 9.04 -5.57 -0.25
CA ALA A 52 8.01 -6.42 -0.83
C ALA A 52 8.61 -7.50 -1.75
N GLN A 53 9.55 -7.11 -2.62
CA GLN A 53 10.22 -8.01 -3.57
C GLN A 53 11.12 -9.07 -2.92
N ASN A 54 11.68 -8.76 -1.75
CA ASN A 54 12.72 -9.58 -1.13
C ASN A 54 12.26 -10.37 0.10
N LEU A 55 11.08 -10.07 0.67
CA LEU A 55 10.59 -10.71 1.91
C LEU A 55 10.56 -12.25 1.84
N ARG A 56 10.30 -12.81 0.66
CA ARG A 56 10.29 -14.27 0.41
C ARG A 56 11.63 -14.94 0.71
N ARG A 57 12.75 -14.21 0.63
CA ARG A 57 14.10 -14.73 0.92
C ARG A 57 14.30 -15.10 2.39
N VAL A 58 13.45 -14.58 3.29
CA VAL A 58 13.47 -14.88 4.73
C VAL A 58 12.15 -15.52 5.19
N ASN A 59 11.51 -16.27 4.29
CA ASN A 59 10.21 -16.91 4.51
C ASN A 59 9.15 -15.90 5.00
N GLY A 60 9.23 -14.66 4.53
CA GLY A 60 8.25 -13.62 4.79
C GLY A 60 7.21 -13.57 3.66
N SER A 61 6.01 -13.12 4.01
CA SER A 61 4.89 -12.96 3.08
C SER A 61 4.44 -11.51 2.95
N VAL A 62 4.13 -11.10 1.71
CA VAL A 62 3.40 -9.87 1.41
C VAL A 62 1.91 -10.21 1.32
N ALA A 63 1.04 -9.37 1.89
CA ALA A 63 -0.39 -9.57 1.84
C ALA A 63 -0.87 -9.59 0.37
N PRO A 64 -1.83 -10.46 0.01
CA PRO A 64 -2.42 -10.42 -1.31
C PRO A 64 -3.28 -9.16 -1.48
N VAL A 65 -3.43 -8.67 -2.72
CA VAL A 65 -4.12 -7.41 -3.06
C VAL A 65 -5.55 -7.33 -2.48
N ASN A 66 -6.28 -8.45 -2.48
CA ASN A 66 -7.64 -8.52 -1.94
C ASN A 66 -7.72 -8.27 -0.43
N ILE A 67 -6.63 -8.53 0.31
CA ILE A 67 -6.48 -8.21 1.73
C ILE A 67 -5.90 -6.81 1.90
N ALA A 68 -4.88 -6.44 1.11
CA ALA A 68 -4.24 -5.13 1.19
C ALA A 68 -5.23 -3.96 1.00
N LYS A 69 -6.19 -4.09 0.08
CA LYS A 69 -7.23 -3.05 -0.14
C LYS A 69 -8.13 -2.80 1.07
N THR A 70 -8.29 -3.78 1.97
CA THR A 70 -9.07 -3.58 3.20
C THR A 70 -8.26 -2.87 4.29
N PHE A 71 -6.94 -2.88 4.15
CA PHE A 71 -6.01 -2.27 5.10
C PHE A 71 -5.72 -0.80 4.75
N SER A 72 -5.36 -0.50 3.51
CA SER A 72 -5.14 0.88 3.06
C SER A 72 -5.56 1.03 1.60
N VAL A 73 -6.07 2.20 1.23
CA VAL A 73 -6.42 2.54 -0.16
C VAL A 73 -5.46 3.59 -0.70
N GLU A 74 -4.91 3.34 -1.89
CA GLU A 74 -4.11 4.28 -2.67
C GLU A 74 -4.61 4.31 -4.11
N SER A 75 -4.25 3.31 -4.92
CA SER A 75 -4.66 3.20 -6.33
C SER A 75 -5.87 2.27 -6.55
N VAL A 76 -6.09 1.30 -5.66
CA VAL A 76 -7.22 0.37 -5.73
C VAL A 76 -8.26 0.73 -4.66
N TYR A 77 -9.47 1.06 -5.10
CA TYR A 77 -10.58 1.41 -4.21
C TYR A 77 -11.04 0.23 -3.35
N TYR A 78 -11.38 0.55 -2.10
CA TYR A 78 -12.17 -0.29 -1.22
C TYR A 78 -13.13 0.59 -0.42
N GLU A 79 -14.33 0.07 -0.14
CA GLU A 79 -15.40 0.86 0.45
C GLU A 79 -15.10 1.29 1.89
N ARG A 80 -14.49 0.43 2.69
CA ARG A 80 -14.26 0.67 4.13
C ARG A 80 -12.82 0.32 4.53
N PRO A 81 -11.82 1.05 4.03
CA PRO A 81 -10.43 0.76 4.36
C PRO A 81 -10.09 1.28 5.76
N LEU A 82 -9.08 0.67 6.41
CA LEU A 82 -8.56 1.18 7.68
C LEU A 82 -7.73 2.47 7.49
N GLY A 83 -7.05 2.62 6.35
CA GLY A 83 -6.23 3.79 6.00
C GLY A 83 -6.46 4.28 4.57
N VAL A 84 -6.10 5.54 4.32
CA VAL A 84 -6.20 6.18 3.01
C VAL A 84 -4.90 6.91 2.72
N HIS A 85 -4.34 6.70 1.53
CA HIS A 85 -3.13 7.33 1.05
C HIS A 85 -3.31 8.11 -0.25
N ARG A 86 -2.54 9.19 -0.35
CA ARG A 86 -2.48 10.25 -1.37
C ARG A 86 -2.78 9.83 -2.84
N PHE A 87 -3.71 10.56 -3.48
CA PHE A 87 -3.93 10.86 -4.94
C PHE A 87 -4.16 9.71 -5.98
N PRO A 88 -4.71 10.01 -7.19
CA PRO A 88 -5.99 10.63 -7.52
C PRO A 88 -7.03 9.52 -7.80
N LEU A 89 -7.76 9.10 -6.78
CA LEU A 89 -8.99 8.36 -7.02
C LEU A 89 -9.91 9.28 -7.85
N LYS A 90 -10.53 8.75 -8.90
CA LYS A 90 -11.50 9.48 -9.72
C LYS A 90 -12.50 10.18 -8.80
N CYS A 91 -13.04 11.33 -9.23
CA CYS A 91 -13.94 12.10 -8.37
C CYS A 91 -15.04 11.25 -7.72
N SER A 92 -15.69 10.41 -8.53
CA SER A 92 -16.74 9.49 -8.08
C SER A 92 -16.30 8.48 -7.02
N ILE A 93 -15.01 8.14 -6.94
CA ILE A 93 -14.46 7.29 -5.88
C ILE A 93 -14.18 8.13 -4.63
N ARG A 94 -13.71 9.37 -4.77
CA ARG A 94 -13.47 10.27 -3.64
C ARG A 94 -14.77 10.57 -2.90
N GLU A 95 -15.85 10.83 -3.63
CA GLU A 95 -17.17 11.05 -3.03
C GLU A 95 -17.63 9.84 -2.21
N LYS A 96 -17.50 8.63 -2.78
CA LYS A 96 -17.81 7.38 -2.05
C LYS A 96 -16.95 7.20 -0.81
N LEU A 97 -15.66 7.57 -0.88
CA LEU A 97 -14.77 7.48 0.26
C LEU A 97 -15.10 8.52 1.35
N PHE A 98 -15.63 9.69 0.99
CA PHE A 98 -16.09 10.68 1.98
C PHE A 98 -17.33 10.20 2.75
N GLU A 99 -18.16 9.35 2.15
CA GLU A 99 -19.30 8.74 2.84
C GLU A 99 -18.87 7.77 3.94
N THR A 100 -17.77 7.04 3.73
CA THR A 100 -17.31 5.98 4.64
C THR A 100 -16.11 6.36 5.51
N CYS A 101 -15.33 7.35 5.10
CA CYS A 101 -14.17 7.91 5.78
C CYS A 101 -14.19 9.45 5.67
N PRO A 102 -15.06 10.14 6.43
CA PRO A 102 -15.20 11.59 6.36
C PRO A 102 -13.93 12.35 6.75
N GLU A 103 -13.05 11.76 7.56
CA GLU A 103 -11.75 12.33 7.93
C GLU A 103 -10.84 12.50 6.71
N SER A 104 -11.06 11.72 5.65
CA SER A 104 -10.35 11.92 4.39
C SER A 104 -10.64 13.29 3.74
N MET A 105 -11.70 14.01 4.15
CA MET A 105 -11.93 15.40 3.77
C MET A 105 -10.92 16.37 4.40
N MET A 106 -10.32 16.05 5.55
CA MET A 106 -9.31 16.92 6.17
C MET A 106 -8.03 16.99 5.35
N ILE A 107 -7.69 15.88 4.69
CA ILE A 107 -6.55 15.79 3.77
C ILE A 107 -6.94 16.19 2.33
N MET A 108 -8.24 16.25 2.01
CA MET A 108 -8.78 16.52 0.67
C MET A 108 -10.10 17.31 0.73
N PRO A 109 -10.07 18.62 1.08
CA PRO A 109 -11.29 19.40 1.31
C PRO A 109 -12.05 19.76 0.03
N GLU A 110 -11.40 19.70 -1.14
CA GLU A 110 -12.02 20.05 -2.42
C GLU A 110 -13.00 18.96 -2.87
N LYS A 111 -14.29 19.25 -2.81
CA LYS A 111 -15.30 18.49 -3.55
C LYS A 111 -15.03 18.67 -5.04
N CYS A 112 -14.95 17.59 -5.78
CA CYS A 112 -14.77 17.72 -7.22
C CYS A 112 -16.13 18.05 -7.85
N THR A 113 -16.18 19.26 -8.39
CA THR A 113 -17.30 19.86 -9.12
C THR A 113 -17.40 19.32 -10.54
#